data_AF-F4WVC1-F1
#
_entry.id   AF-F4WVC1-F1
#
_cell.length_a   1.000
_cell.length_b   1.000
_cell.length_c   1.000
_cell.angle_alpha   90.00
_cell.angle_beta   90.00
_cell.angle_gamma   90.00
#
_symmetry.space_group_name_H-M   'P 1'
#
loop_
_entity.id
_entity.type
_entity.pdbx_description
1 polymer ?
#
loop_
_entity_poly.entity_id
_entity_poly.type
_entity_poly.pdbx_seq_one_letter_code
_entity_poly.pdbx_strand_id
1 'polypeptide(L)'
;MHYENKLLKLNIGFEFKELEVLYDFAVKIFFFNSEGLILASTENVRTKFYVTFNTSNKSLSLNEFDLQLPSSIKVTIKNKKGEVEHIKTLIVKIIIPFFKNTLVNIIQKEGAKAIQAYLENIGKFFEKLETQFIAQI
;
A
#
# COMPACT_ATOMS: atom_id res chain seq x y z
N MET A 1 -6.04 18.79 31.24
CA MET A 1 -5.00 17.91 30.68
C MET A 1 -4.28 18.65 29.57
N HIS A 2 -3.05 19.10 29.82
CA HIS A 2 -2.23 19.78 28.82
C HIS A 2 -1.42 18.72 28.07
N TYR A 3 -1.89 18.32 26.89
CA TYR A 3 -1.03 17.60 25.95
C TYR A 3 0.02 18.58 25.46
N GLU A 4 1.28 18.41 25.88
CA GLU A 4 2.39 19.36 25.67
C GLU A 4 2.59 19.81 24.23
N ASN A 5 2.12 19.03 23.24
CA ASN A 5 2.28 19.35 21.82
C ASN A 5 0.97 19.60 21.05
N LYS A 6 -0.21 19.55 21.67
CA LYS A 6 -1.51 19.66 20.95
C LYS A 6 -1.63 18.69 19.75
N LEU A 7 -0.89 17.58 19.78
CA LEU A 7 -0.91 16.52 18.76
C LEU A 7 -1.45 15.24 19.39
N LEU A 8 -2.54 14.72 18.84
CA LEU A 8 -3.04 13.38 19.12
C LEU A 8 -2.51 12.42 18.05
N LYS A 9 -2.06 11.26 18.49
CA LYS A 9 -1.38 10.28 17.64
C LYS A 9 -2.17 8.98 17.64
N LEU A 10 -2.51 8.48 16.46
CA LEU A 10 -3.27 7.24 16.29
C LEU A 10 -2.46 6.26 15.44
N ASN A 11 -2.11 5.11 16.04
CA ASN A 11 -1.48 4.00 15.34
C ASN A 11 -2.56 3.00 14.93
N ILE A 12 -2.60 2.66 13.65
CA ILE A 12 -3.59 1.74 13.10
C ILE A 12 -2.83 0.60 12.39
N GLY A 13 -3.23 -0.63 12.67
CA GLY A 13 -2.66 -1.82 12.03
C GLY A 13 -3.76 -2.71 11.45
N PHE A 14 -3.55 -3.22 10.26
CA PHE A 14 -4.41 -4.23 9.62
C PHE A 14 -3.59 -5.45 9.22
N GLU A 15 -4.22 -6.61 9.24
CA GLU A 15 -3.67 -7.85 8.71
C GLU A 15 -4.62 -8.39 7.64
N PHE A 16 -4.06 -8.68 6.48
CA PHE A 16 -4.73 -9.31 5.35
C PHE A 16 -4.17 -10.72 5.20
N LYS A 17 -5.08 -11.67 5.00
CA LYS A 17 -4.70 -13.07 4.80
C LYS A 17 -3.81 -13.24 3.56
N GLU A 18 -4.13 -12.52 2.49
CA GLU A 18 -3.48 -12.67 1.20
C GLU A 18 -3.51 -11.36 0.42
N LEU A 19 -2.42 -11.10 -0.31
CA LEU A 19 -2.33 -10.08 -1.34
C LEU A 19 -1.93 -10.77 -2.64
N GLU A 20 -2.71 -10.55 -3.68
CA GLU A 20 -2.45 -11.05 -5.03
C GLU A 20 -2.32 -9.88 -5.99
N VAL A 21 -1.30 -9.94 -6.85
CA VAL A 21 -1.04 -8.94 -7.87
C VAL A 21 -0.84 -9.62 -9.21
N LEU A 22 -1.57 -9.11 -10.20
CA LEU A 22 -1.51 -9.50 -11.59
C LEU A 22 -0.76 -8.41 -12.37
N TYR A 23 0.24 -8.81 -13.16
CA TYR A 23 1.05 -7.88 -13.95
C TYR A 23 1.45 -8.48 -15.29
N ASP A 24 1.11 -7.80 -16.38
CA ASP A 24 1.59 -8.15 -17.71
C ASP A 24 3.07 -7.77 -17.87
N PHE A 25 3.91 -8.71 -18.29
CA PHE A 25 5.33 -8.47 -18.46
C PHE A 25 5.81 -8.77 -19.87
N ALA A 26 6.86 -8.06 -20.27
CA ALA A 26 7.69 -8.36 -21.41
C ALA A 26 9.15 -8.20 -20.99
N VAL A 27 9.84 -9.32 -20.78
CA VAL A 27 11.21 -9.36 -20.28
C VAL A 27 12.12 -9.93 -21.36
N LYS A 28 13.18 -9.18 -21.66
CA LYS A 28 14.25 -9.59 -22.56
C LYS A 28 15.53 -9.79 -21.75
N ILE A 29 15.93 -11.05 -21.55
CA ILE A 29 17.17 -11.41 -20.82
C ILE A 29 18.07 -12.22 -21.77
N PHE A 30 19.21 -11.65 -22.15
CA PHE A 30 20.16 -12.20 -23.13
C PHE A 30 19.48 -12.63 -24.44
N PHE A 31 19.24 -13.93 -24.63
CA PHE A 31 18.61 -14.54 -25.81
C PHE A 31 17.14 -14.93 -25.60
N PHE A 32 16.59 -14.70 -24.40
CA PHE A 32 15.22 -15.06 -24.05
C PHE A 32 14.34 -13.81 -24.04
N ASN A 33 13.39 -13.76 -24.98
CA ASN A 33 12.25 -12.87 -24.90
C ASN A 33 11.10 -13.68 -24.28
N SER A 34 10.63 -13.29 -23.10
CA SER A 34 9.45 -13.88 -22.48
C SER A 34 8.43 -12.77 -22.24
N GLU A 35 7.21 -13.03 -22.65
CA GLU A 35 6.08 -12.13 -22.51
C GLU A 35 4.89 -12.93 -22.01
N GLY A 36 4.10 -12.33 -21.13
CA GLY A 36 2.99 -13.02 -20.51
C GLY A 36 2.50 -12.32 -19.25
N LEU A 37 1.92 -13.11 -18.35
CA LEU A 37 1.30 -12.63 -17.12
C LEU A 37 2.06 -13.18 -15.91
N ILE A 38 2.49 -12.28 -15.03
CA ILE A 38 2.99 -12.62 -13.71
C ILE A 38 1.84 -12.52 -12.72
N LEU A 39 1.64 -13.61 -11.98
CA LEU A 39 0.83 -13.66 -10.78
C LEU A 39 1.77 -13.71 -9.58
N ALA A 40 1.80 -12.65 -8.78
CA ALA A 40 2.56 -12.58 -7.54
C ALA A 40 1.58 -12.63 -6.37
N SER A 41 1.75 -13.57 -5.44
CA SER A 41 0.94 -13.65 -4.23
C SER A 41 1.78 -13.79 -2.98
N THR A 42 1.27 -13.25 -1.87
CA THR A 42 1.90 -13.36 -0.55
C THR A 42 0.85 -13.41 0.54
N GLU A 43 1.11 -14.22 1.55
CA GLU A 43 0.22 -14.43 2.68
C GLU A 43 0.63 -13.54 3.87
N ASN A 44 -0.27 -13.36 4.85
CA ASN A 44 -0.04 -12.65 6.11
C ASN A 44 0.48 -11.22 5.93
N VAL A 45 -0.11 -10.49 4.99
CA VAL A 45 0.26 -9.10 4.71
C VAL A 45 -0.19 -8.21 5.85
N ARG A 46 0.70 -7.37 6.34
CA ARG A 46 0.38 -6.42 7.40
C ARG A 46 0.57 -5.01 6.90
N THR A 47 -0.32 -4.14 7.29
CA THR A 47 -0.14 -2.70 7.10
C THR A 47 -0.14 -2.01 8.45
N LYS A 48 0.69 -0.99 8.56
CA LYS A 48 0.68 -0.07 9.68
C LYS A 48 0.63 1.34 9.12
N PHE A 49 -0.19 2.17 9.70
CA PHE A 49 -0.09 3.60 9.45
C PHE A 49 -0.33 4.41 10.70
N TYR A 50 0.24 5.60 10.64
CA TYR A 50 0.25 6.53 11.75
C TYR A 50 -0.39 7.84 11.29
N VAL A 51 -1.46 8.21 12.00
CA VAL A 51 -2.20 9.43 11.77
C VAL A 51 -1.95 10.38 12.92
N THR A 52 -1.65 11.63 12.59
CA THR A 52 -1.60 12.72 13.57
C THR A 52 -2.81 13.62 13.40
N PHE A 53 -3.49 13.91 14.51
CA PHE A 53 -4.46 14.99 14.60
C PHE A 53 -3.86 16.16 15.36
N ASN A 54 -3.76 17.31 14.72
CA ASN A 54 -3.32 18.54 15.37
C ASN A 54 -4.53 19.30 15.89
N THR A 55 -4.67 19.39 17.21
CA THR A 55 -5.82 20.03 17.85
C THR A 55 -5.80 21.55 17.72
N SER A 56 -4.67 22.16 17.35
CA SER A 56 -4.54 23.61 17.17
C SER A 56 -5.20 24.09 15.88
N ASN A 57 -4.96 23.37 14.78
CA ASN A 57 -5.47 23.70 13.45
C ASN A 57 -6.48 22.67 12.93
N LYS A 58 -6.87 21.71 13.77
CA LYS A 58 -7.83 20.63 13.48
C LYS A 58 -7.51 19.80 12.24
N SER A 59 -6.24 19.77 11.84
CA SER A 59 -5.80 19.00 10.67
C SER A 59 -5.51 17.53 11.02
N LEU A 60 -5.82 16.66 10.06
CA LEU A 60 -5.42 15.25 10.06
C LEU A 60 -4.34 15.03 9.00
N SER A 61 -3.28 14.32 9.35
CA SER A 61 -2.24 13.94 8.41
C SER A 61 -1.80 12.50 8.62
N LEU A 62 -1.51 11.84 7.51
CA LEU A 62 -0.81 10.57 7.48
C LEU A 62 0.69 10.85 7.53
N ASN A 63 1.40 10.38 8.56
CA ASN A 63 2.86 10.55 8.60
C ASN A 63 3.62 9.34 8.07
N GLU A 64 3.08 8.14 8.26
CA GLU A 64 3.73 6.90 7.81
C GLU A 64 2.69 5.88 7.36
N PHE A 65 3.01 5.17 6.28
CA PHE A 65 2.30 3.98 5.83
C PHE A 65 3.31 2.89 5.47
N ASP A 66 3.34 1.85 6.28
CA ASP A 66 4.25 0.71 6.18
C ASP A 66 3.50 -0.53 5.71
N LEU A 67 3.91 -1.09 4.56
CA LEU A 67 3.41 -2.37 4.05
C LEU A 67 4.45 -3.45 4.33
N GLN A 68 4.09 -4.39 5.20
CA GLN A 68 4.96 -5.48 5.62
C GLN A 68 4.53 -6.78 4.95
N LEU A 69 5.46 -7.40 4.23
CA LEU A 69 5.30 -8.70 3.58
C LEU A 69 6.23 -9.73 4.26
N PRO A 70 5.82 -10.31 5.41
CA PRO A 70 6.67 -11.23 6.19
C PRO A 70 6.82 -12.59 5.50
N SER A 71 5.83 -13.01 4.72
CA SER A 71 5.86 -14.27 3.97
C SER A 71 6.67 -14.14 2.68
N SER A 72 7.09 -15.29 2.12
CA SER A 72 7.69 -15.35 0.80
C SER A 72 6.67 -15.01 -0.29
N ILE A 73 7.09 -14.23 -1.29
CA ILE A 73 6.28 -13.98 -2.48
C ILE A 73 6.34 -15.22 -3.38
N LYS A 74 5.17 -15.79 -3.66
CA LYS A 74 4.98 -16.82 -4.68
C LYS A 74 4.80 -16.13 -6.02
N VAL A 75 5.56 -16.56 -7.04
CA VAL A 75 5.46 -16.02 -8.40
C VAL A 75 5.11 -17.15 -9.35
N THR A 76 4.00 -17.01 -10.04
CA THR A 76 3.58 -17.88 -11.14
C THR A 76 3.64 -17.07 -12.43
N ILE A 77 4.25 -17.64 -13.47
CA ILE A 77 4.36 -16.99 -14.76
C ILE A 77 3.55 -17.79 -15.77
N LYS A 78 2.66 -17.10 -16.48
CA LYS A 78 1.83 -17.68 -17.54
C LYS A 78 2.23 -17.09 -18.87
N ASN A 79 2.35 -17.94 -19.90
CA ASN A 79 2.56 -17.47 -21.27
C ASN A 79 1.29 -16.80 -21.81
N LYS A 80 1.35 -16.24 -23.03
CA LYS A 80 0.18 -15.64 -23.71
C LYS A 80 -1.01 -16.58 -23.91
N LYS A 81 -0.82 -17.90 -23.83
CA LYS A 81 -1.88 -18.91 -23.90
C LYS A 81 -2.46 -19.25 -22.53
N GLY A 82 -1.98 -18.63 -21.45
CA GLY A 82 -2.41 -18.87 -20.07
C GLY A 82 -1.77 -20.08 -19.40
N GLU A 83 -0.84 -20.76 -20.08
CA GLU A 83 -0.17 -21.95 -19.57
C GLU A 83 0.98 -21.55 -18.66
N VAL A 84 1.16 -22.28 -17.55
CA VAL A 84 2.27 -22.04 -16.62
C VAL A 84 3.58 -22.33 -17.33
N GLU A 85 4.43 -21.31 -17.46
CA GLU A 85 5.74 -21.45 -18.07
C GLU A 85 6.75 -21.86 -16.99
N HIS A 86 7.37 -23.02 -17.17
CA HIS A 86 8.44 -23.50 -16.28
C HIS A 86 9.72 -22.70 -16.55
N ILE A 87 9.78 -21.51 -15.97
CA ILE A 87 10.89 -20.59 -16.13
C ILE A 87 12.09 -21.03 -15.28
N LYS A 88 13.30 -20.87 -15.85
CA LYS A 88 14.56 -21.19 -15.16
C LYS A 88 14.67 -20.42 -13.85
N THR A 89 15.09 -21.09 -12.79
CA THR A 89 15.29 -20.55 -11.43
C THR A 89 16.03 -19.20 -11.40
N LEU A 90 16.92 -18.94 -12.37
CA LEU A 90 17.65 -17.68 -12.50
C LEU A 90 16.72 -16.46 -12.73
N ILE A 91 15.72 -16.59 -13.59
CA ILE A 91 14.80 -15.48 -13.91
C ILE A 91 13.90 -15.18 -12.71
N VAL A 92 13.38 -16.23 -12.04
CA VAL A 92 12.58 -16.09 -10.82
C VAL A 92 13.36 -15.38 -9.70
N LYS A 93 14.66 -15.70 -9.54
CA LYS A 93 15.55 -15.05 -8.57
C LYS A 93 15.79 -13.57 -8.86
N ILE A 94 15.74 -13.14 -10.12
CA ILE A 94 15.88 -11.73 -10.51
C ILE A 94 14.55 -10.99 -10.32
N ILE A 95 13.45 -11.65 -10.70
CA ILE A 95 12.09 -11.09 -10.66
C ILE A 95 11.62 -10.90 -9.21
N ILE A 96 11.72 -11.89 -8.33
CA ILE A 96 11.12 -11.82 -6.99
C ILE A 96 11.57 -10.58 -6.18
N PRO A 97 12.87 -10.27 -6.04
CA PRO A 97 13.31 -9.09 -5.28
C PRO A 97 12.85 -7.78 -5.93
N PHE A 98 12.89 -7.70 -7.26
CA PHE A 98 12.43 -6.54 -8.01
C PHE A 98 10.93 -6.31 -7.78
N PHE A 99 10.12 -7.37 -7.88
CA PHE A 99 8.69 -7.32 -7.64
C PHE A 99 8.39 -6.97 -6.18
N LYS A 100 9.09 -7.56 -5.20
CA LYS A 100 8.90 -7.21 -3.78
C LYS A 100 9.06 -5.71 -3.55
N ASN A 101 10.18 -5.14 -3.95
CA ASN A 101 10.47 -3.73 -3.71
C ASN A 101 9.53 -2.81 -4.51
N THR A 102 9.29 -3.14 -5.78
CA THR A 102 8.41 -2.35 -6.65
C THR A 102 6.97 -2.37 -6.15
N LEU A 103 6.43 -3.54 -5.81
CA LEU A 103 5.06 -3.69 -5.29
C LEU A 103 4.89 -2.97 -3.97
N VAL A 104 5.82 -3.15 -3.02
CA VAL A 104 5.78 -2.47 -1.72
C VAL A 104 5.77 -0.96 -1.93
N ASN A 105 6.70 -0.43 -2.72
CA ASN A 105 6.79 1.01 -2.97
C ASN A 105 5.53 1.58 -3.66
N ILE A 106 4.99 0.88 -4.68
CA ILE A 106 3.80 1.33 -5.40
C ILE A 106 2.58 1.31 -4.49
N ILE A 107 2.34 0.20 -3.78
CA ILE A 107 1.20 0.07 -2.87
C ILE A 107 1.31 1.10 -1.76
N GLN A 108 2.50 1.29 -1.18
CA GLN A 108 2.71 2.33 -0.18
C GLN A 108 2.42 3.72 -0.71
N LYS A 109 2.90 4.05 -1.91
CA LYS A 109 2.68 5.37 -2.51
C LYS A 109 1.20 5.64 -2.79
N GLU A 110 0.52 4.72 -3.48
CA GLU A 110 -0.88 4.91 -3.86
C GLU A 110 -1.82 4.75 -2.66
N GLY A 111 -1.53 3.82 -1.75
CA GLY A 111 -2.25 3.67 -0.49
C GLY A 111 -2.12 4.90 0.40
N ALA A 112 -0.93 5.49 0.53
CA ALA A 112 -0.73 6.71 1.30
C ALA A 112 -1.54 7.89 0.73
N LYS A 113 -1.56 8.06 -0.60
CA LYS A 113 -2.40 9.09 -1.25
C LYS A 113 -3.89 8.87 -0.96
N ALA A 114 -4.37 7.63 -1.10
CA ALA A 114 -5.77 7.30 -0.86
C ALA A 114 -6.16 7.57 0.60
N ILE A 115 -5.35 7.11 1.56
CA ILE A 115 -5.58 7.35 3.00
C ILE A 115 -5.56 8.86 3.30
N GLN A 116 -4.58 9.59 2.77
CA GLN A 116 -4.48 11.04 2.96
C GLN A 116 -5.73 11.76 2.42
N ALA A 117 -6.24 11.39 1.24
CA ALA A 117 -7.47 11.94 0.70
C ALA A 117 -8.70 11.65 1.60
N TYR A 118 -8.78 10.46 2.21
CA TYR A 118 -9.82 10.17 3.20
C TYR A 118 -9.68 11.04 4.45
N LEU A 119 -8.47 11.23 4.98
CA LEU A 119 -8.22 12.08 6.15
C LEU A 119 -8.60 13.55 5.88
N GLU A 120 -8.30 14.06 4.69
CA GLU A 120 -8.71 15.41 4.28
C GLU A 120 -10.24 15.57 4.24
N ASN A 121 -10.95 14.56 3.74
CA ASN A 121 -12.41 14.56 3.74
C ASN A 121 -13.00 14.52 5.16
N ILE A 122 -12.39 13.76 6.08
CA ILE A 122 -12.76 13.76 7.49
C ILE A 122 -12.51 15.15 8.12
N GLY A 123 -11.38 15.79 7.80
CA GLY A 123 -11.09 17.16 8.23
C GLY A 123 -12.17 18.16 7.82
N LYS A 124 -12.54 18.16 6.53
CA LYS A 124 -13.63 19.02 6.00
C LYS A 124 -14.97 18.76 6.70
N PHE A 125 -15.25 17.51 7.05
CA PHE A 125 -16.47 17.17 7.79
C PHE A 125 -16.48 17.80 9.19
N PHE A 126 -15.36 17.76 9.91
CA PHE A 126 -15.25 18.41 11.22
C PHE A 126 -15.42 19.93 11.15
N GLU A 127 -14.83 20.60 10.16
CA GLU A 127 -15.00 22.04 9.93
C GLU A 127 -16.47 22.42 9.70
N LYS A 128 -17.19 21.60 8.91
CA LYS A 128 -18.61 21.82 8.62
C LYS A 128 -19.47 21.69 9.88
N LEU A 129 -19.24 20.67 10.70
CA LEU A 129 -19.98 20.46 11.95
C LEU A 129 -19.81 21.65 12.90
N GLU A 130 -18.60 22.17 13.03
CA GLU A 130 -18.33 23.31 13.90
C GLU A 130 -19.04 24.58 13.42
N THR A 131 -19.01 24.85 12.12
CA THR A 131 -19.71 26.01 11.54
C THR A 131 -21.21 25.95 11.80
N GLN A 132 -21.80 24.76 11.71
CA GLN A 132 -23.23 24.54 11.99
C GLN A 132 -23.56 24.71 13.48
N PHE A 133 -22.65 24.33 14.38
CA PHE A 133 -22.86 24.48 15.82
C PHE A 133 -22.74 25.95 16.26
N ILE A 134 -21.81 26.71 15.68
CA ILE A 134 -21.65 28.15 15.95
C ILE A 134 -22.83 28.95 15.39
N ALA A 135 -23.38 28.58 14.23
CA ALA A 135 -24.53 29.26 13.63
C ALA A 135 -25.87 29.06 14.38
N GLN A 136 -25.90 28.21 15.41
CA GLN A 136 -27.08 27.94 16.24
C GLN A 136 -27.04 28.63 17.61
N ILE A 137 -26.00 29.43 17.90
CA ILE A 137 -25.82 30.23 19.11
C ILE A 137 -25.96 31.71 18.74
#